data_AF-A0A5C9A8K0-F1
#
_entry.id   AF-A0A5C9A8K0-F1
#
_cell.length_a   1.000
_cell.length_b   1.000
_cell.length_c   1.000
_cell.angle_alpha   90.00
_cell.angle_beta   90.00
_cell.angle_gamma   90.00
#
_symmetry.space_group_name_H-M   'P 1'
#
loop_
_entity.id
_entity.type
_entity.pdbx_description
1 polymer ?
#
loop_
_entity_poly.entity_id
_entity_poly.type
_entity_poly.pdbx_seq_one_letter_code
_entity_poly.pdbx_strand_id
1 'polypeptide(L)'
;KLFWRPAALRKKAGEKVELQLQVSQQGNQLTLKNPTAYYLTIAYLGRNEKGVLPGFKTVMVAPFSTVNTNTGSYSGSQFYLGYMDDYGALRMTTLNCSGQCRLQAVEAK
;
A
#
# COMPACT_ATOMS: atom_id res chain seq x y z
N LYS A 1 10.35 -14.06 -2.86
CA LYS A 1 9.83 -13.69 -4.20
C LYS A 1 11.03 -13.31 -5.06
N LEU A 2 11.08 -13.71 -6.33
CA LEU A 2 12.09 -13.25 -7.29
C LEU A 2 11.38 -12.40 -8.34
N PHE A 3 11.75 -11.12 -8.45
CA PHE A 3 11.16 -10.20 -9.42
C PHE A 3 12.15 -9.96 -10.56
N TRP A 4 11.81 -10.45 -11.76
CA TRP A 4 12.54 -10.06 -12.96
C TRP A 4 12.12 -8.65 -13.38
N ARG A 5 13.10 -7.77 -13.62
CA ARG A 5 12.89 -6.36 -13.94
C ARG A 5 13.67 -6.01 -15.22
N PRO A 6 13.00 -5.64 -16.33
CA PRO A 6 13.67 -5.17 -17.54
C PRO A 6 14.57 -3.97 -17.24
N ALA A 7 15.62 -3.79 -18.04
CA ALA A 7 16.56 -2.67 -17.89
C ALA A 7 15.86 -1.29 -17.94
N ALA A 8 14.82 -1.14 -18.78
CA ALA A 8 14.02 0.07 -18.90
C ALA A 8 13.23 0.43 -17.62
N LEU A 9 13.00 -0.54 -16.72
CA LEU A 9 12.30 -0.36 -15.44
C LEU A 9 13.26 -0.33 -14.25
N ARG A 10 14.55 -0.10 -14.47
CA ARG A 10 15.52 0.01 -13.38
C ARG A 10 15.19 1.23 -12.51
N LYS A 11 14.75 0.98 -11.27
CA LYS A 11 14.48 2.03 -10.28
C LYS A 11 15.73 2.87 -10.04
N LYS A 12 15.57 4.20 -10.06
CA LYS A 12 16.61 5.14 -9.64
C LYS A 12 16.74 5.14 -8.12
N ALA A 13 17.91 5.51 -7.61
CA ALA A 13 18.11 5.70 -6.18
C ALA A 13 17.10 6.72 -5.62
N GLY A 14 16.42 6.37 -4.53
CA GLY A 14 15.41 7.22 -3.91
C GLY A 14 14.03 7.22 -4.57
N GLU A 15 13.82 6.47 -5.67
CA GLU A 15 12.53 6.40 -6.34
C GLU A 15 11.51 5.58 -5.53
N LYS A 16 10.41 6.24 -5.13
CA LYS A 16 9.34 5.66 -4.30
C LYS A 16 8.08 5.37 -5.12
N VAL A 17 8.20 4.44 -6.06
CA VAL A 17 7.09 4.02 -6.93
C VAL A 17 5.89 3.47 -6.13
N GLU A 18 6.16 2.93 -4.95
CA GLU A 18 5.16 2.37 -4.04
C GLU A 18 4.17 3.44 -3.54
N LEU A 19 4.60 4.70 -3.42
CA LEU A 19 3.74 5.83 -3.04
C LEU A 19 2.78 6.26 -4.15
N GLN A 20 2.93 5.74 -5.37
CA GLN A 20 1.97 5.98 -6.47
C GLN A 20 0.74 5.09 -6.39
N LEU A 21 0.66 4.18 -5.39
CA LEU A 21 -0.52 3.36 -5.15
C LEU A 21 -1.74 4.27 -4.96
N GLN A 22 -2.75 4.05 -5.79
CA GLN A 22 -4.03 4.75 -5.71
C GLN A 22 -4.97 3.92 -4.86
N VAL A 23 -5.60 4.54 -3.89
CA VAL A 23 -6.56 3.88 -3.01
C VAL A 23 -7.91 4.56 -3.14
N SER A 24 -8.98 3.79 -2.99
CA SER A 24 -10.33 4.31 -2.78
C SER A 24 -11.02 3.48 -1.71
N GLN A 25 -11.96 4.08 -0.99
CA GLN A 25 -12.71 3.43 0.08
C GLN A 25 -14.19 3.40 -0.26
N GLN A 26 -14.81 2.24 -0.06
CA GLN A 26 -16.26 2.06 -0.12
C GLN A 26 -16.70 1.23 1.09
N GLY A 27 -17.27 1.90 2.09
CA GLY A 27 -17.60 1.27 3.37
C GLY A 27 -16.37 0.64 4.03
N ASN A 28 -16.44 -0.67 4.27
CA ASN A 28 -15.37 -1.44 4.90
C ASN A 28 -14.45 -2.15 3.88
N GLN A 29 -14.39 -1.65 2.65
CA GLN A 29 -13.50 -2.14 1.61
C GLN A 29 -12.60 -1.02 1.11
N LEU A 30 -11.31 -1.34 0.97
CA LEU A 30 -10.35 -0.52 0.24
C LEU A 30 -10.03 -1.18 -1.09
N THR A 31 -10.07 -0.40 -2.15
CA THR A 31 -9.63 -0.80 -3.49
C THR A 31 -8.25 -0.21 -3.73
N LEU A 32 -7.26 -1.10 -3.92
CA LEU A 32 -5.85 -0.78 -4.11
C LEU A 32 -5.54 -0.93 -5.61
N LYS A 33 -5.33 0.19 -6.29
CA LYS A 33 -4.98 0.25 -7.71
C LYS A 33 -3.49 0.59 -7.84
N ASN A 34 -2.76 -0.28 -8.52
CA ASN A 34 -1.35 -0.07 -8.82
C ASN A 34 -1.21 0.45 -10.25
N PRO A 35 -0.96 1.76 -10.46
CA PRO A 35 -0.75 2.30 -11.79
C PRO A 35 0.68 2.06 -12.33
N THR A 36 1.55 1.40 -11.56
CA THR A 36 2.97 1.28 -11.89
C THR A 36 3.29 -0.04 -12.58
N ALA A 37 4.48 -0.11 -13.19
CA ALA A 37 5.03 -1.33 -13.79
C ALA A 37 5.68 -2.29 -12.76
N TYR A 38 5.51 -2.06 -11.46
CA TYR A 38 6.16 -2.83 -10.39
C TYR A 38 5.15 -3.64 -9.60
N TYR A 39 5.54 -4.82 -9.11
CA TYR A 39 4.74 -5.53 -8.11
C TYR A 39 4.85 -4.82 -6.76
N LEU A 40 3.70 -4.46 -6.17
CA LEU A 40 3.65 -3.81 -4.85
C LEU A 40 3.18 -4.83 -3.82
N THR A 41 3.91 -4.98 -2.71
CA THR A 41 3.48 -5.85 -1.61
C THR A 41 3.01 -4.98 -0.45
N ILE A 42 1.72 -5.06 -0.13
CA ILE A 42 1.10 -4.39 1.01
C ILE A 42 1.03 -5.40 2.14
N ALA A 43 1.86 -5.20 3.16
CA ALA A 43 2.08 -6.13 4.26
C ALA A 43 1.46 -5.66 5.59
N TYR A 44 0.94 -4.43 5.62
CA TYR A 44 0.28 -3.88 6.80
C TYR A 44 -0.92 -3.03 6.41
N LEU A 45 -2.01 -3.19 7.14
CA LEU A 45 -3.15 -2.30 7.12
C LEU A 45 -3.72 -2.23 8.55
N GLY A 46 -3.65 -1.07 9.18
CA GLY A 46 -4.01 -0.87 10.58
C GLY A 46 -4.71 0.46 10.83
N ARG A 47 -5.25 0.66 12.04
CA ARG A 47 -5.79 1.97 12.48
C ARG A 47 -4.68 2.93 12.94
N ASN A 48 -3.58 2.34 13.40
CA ASN A 48 -2.37 2.97 13.89
C ASN A 48 -1.22 1.97 13.70
N GLU A 49 -0.03 2.26 14.22
CA GLU A 49 1.15 1.38 14.09
C GLU A 49 1.13 0.18 15.05
N LYS A 50 0.14 0.06 15.94
CA LYS A 50 0.11 -0.94 17.02
C LYS A 50 -0.47 -2.29 16.60
N GLY A 51 -1.07 -2.42 15.42
CA GLY A 51 -1.56 -3.71 14.93
C GLY A 51 -2.30 -3.66 13.60
N VAL A 52 -2.24 -4.80 12.90
CA VAL A 52 -3.01 -5.02 11.66
C VAL A 52 -4.49 -5.22 11.96
N LEU A 53 -5.36 -4.75 11.05
CA LEU A 53 -6.78 -4.96 11.14
C LEU A 53 -7.11 -6.46 11.09
N PRO A 54 -8.04 -6.96 11.94
CA PRO A 54 -8.47 -8.34 11.89
C PRO A 54 -8.95 -8.74 10.49
N GLY A 55 -8.45 -9.87 9.99
CA GLY A 55 -8.81 -10.39 8.67
C GLY A 55 -8.05 -9.78 7.50
N PHE A 56 -7.22 -8.75 7.71
CA PHE A 56 -6.28 -8.30 6.68
C PHE A 56 -5.26 -9.40 6.40
N LYS A 57 -5.01 -9.64 5.11
CA LYS A 57 -3.96 -10.53 4.63
C LYS A 57 -3.04 -9.74 3.73
N THR A 58 -1.73 -10.00 3.86
CA THR A 58 -0.73 -9.44 2.95
C THR A 58 -1.16 -9.66 1.51
N VAL A 59 -1.18 -8.58 0.74
CA VAL A 59 -1.62 -8.60 -0.66
C VAL A 59 -0.50 -8.13 -1.56
N MET A 60 -0.35 -8.80 -2.69
CA MET A 60 0.55 -8.36 -3.75
C MET A 60 -0.29 -7.82 -4.90
N VAL A 61 -0.12 -6.55 -5.20
CA VAL A 61 -0.81 -5.88 -6.31
C VAL A 61 0.11 -5.93 -7.52
N ALA A 62 -0.33 -6.62 -8.57
CA ALA A 62 0.43 -6.75 -9.80
C ALA A 62 0.53 -5.41 -10.55
N PRO A 63 1.49 -5.25 -11.47
CA PRO A 63 1.56 -4.09 -12.35
C PRO A 63 0.22 -3.81 -13.04
N PHE A 64 -0.20 -2.55 -13.04
CA PHE A 64 -1.44 -2.08 -13.69
C PHE A 64 -2.73 -2.79 -13.25
N SER A 65 -2.72 -3.45 -12.08
CA SER A 65 -3.87 -4.21 -11.58
C SER A 65 -4.53 -3.52 -10.39
N THR A 66 -5.70 -4.04 -10.03
CA THR A 66 -6.48 -3.59 -8.88
C THR A 66 -6.84 -4.78 -8.01
N VAL A 67 -6.73 -4.61 -6.69
CA VAL A 67 -7.14 -5.62 -5.70
C VAL A 67 -7.95 -4.96 -4.59
N ASN A 68 -8.96 -5.68 -4.10
CA ASN A 68 -9.77 -5.25 -2.96
C ASN A 68 -9.27 -5.90 -1.66
N THR A 69 -9.25 -5.12 -0.58
CA THR A 69 -9.00 -5.61 0.77
C THR A 69 -10.09 -5.12 1.72
N ASN A 70 -10.45 -5.94 2.70
CA ASN A 70 -11.47 -5.61 3.70
C ASN A 70 -10.81 -4.97 4.94
N THR A 71 -11.48 -4.00 5.56
CA THR A 71 -11.06 -3.34 6.81
C THR A 71 -11.72 -3.95 8.05
N GLY A 72 -12.41 -5.08 7.88
CA GLY A 72 -13.16 -5.78 8.92
C GLY A 72 -14.34 -4.95 9.39
N SER A 73 -14.46 -4.79 10.71
CA SER A 73 -15.46 -3.90 11.34
C SER A 73 -15.01 -2.44 11.40
N TYR A 74 -13.79 -2.11 10.96
CA TYR A 74 -13.30 -0.74 11.00
C TYR A 74 -13.83 0.06 9.81
N SER A 75 -14.60 1.10 10.10
CA SER A 75 -15.24 1.99 9.12
C SER A 75 -14.67 3.42 9.12
N GLY A 76 -13.55 3.66 9.80
CA GLY A 76 -12.89 4.97 9.79
C GLY A 76 -12.27 5.30 8.43
N SER A 77 -11.89 6.56 8.24
CA SER A 77 -11.27 7.04 7.00
C SER A 77 -9.75 7.18 7.09
N GLN A 78 -9.14 6.87 8.23
CA GLN A 78 -7.70 6.98 8.44
C GLN A 78 -7.08 5.61 8.69
N PHE A 79 -6.01 5.32 7.95
CA PHE A 79 -5.33 4.05 8.04
C PHE A 79 -3.82 4.26 8.08
N TYR A 80 -3.15 3.27 8.65
CA TYR A 80 -1.74 3.03 8.43
C TYR A 80 -1.62 1.91 7.42
N LEU A 81 -0.91 2.17 6.33
CA LEU A 81 -0.63 1.20 5.28
C LEU A 81 0.87 0.98 5.23
N GLY A 82 1.31 -0.27 5.19
CA GLY A 82 2.73 -0.61 5.10
C GLY A 82 3.03 -1.43 3.86
N TYR A 83 4.04 -1.02 3.11
CA TYR A 83 4.54 -1.75 1.94
C TYR A 83 5.95 -2.29 2.20
N MET A 84 6.31 -3.39 1.54
CA MET A 84 7.68 -3.92 1.56
C MET A 84 8.49 -3.31 0.43
N ASP A 85 9.65 -2.74 0.73
CA ASP A 85 10.57 -2.22 -0.30
C ASP A 85 11.46 -3.33 -0.91
N ASP A 86 12.26 -2.96 -1.92
CA ASP A 86 13.17 -3.88 -2.63
C ASP A 86 14.25 -4.49 -1.70
N TYR A 87 14.50 -3.89 -0.53
CA TYR A 87 15.44 -4.39 0.49
C TYR A 87 14.76 -5.27 1.54
N GLY A 88 13.44 -5.49 1.42
CA GLY A 88 12.66 -6.27 2.38
C GLY A 88 12.30 -5.50 3.66
N ALA A 89 12.48 -4.18 3.71
CA ALA A 89 12.05 -3.38 4.85
C ALA A 89 10.57 -3.01 4.73
N LEU A 90 9.85 -3.07 5.86
CA LEU A 90 8.49 -2.55 5.95
C LEU A 90 8.54 -1.01 6.05
N ARG A 91 7.96 -0.33 5.08
CA ARG A 91 7.83 1.14 5.04
C ARG A 91 6.40 1.53 5.32
N MET A 92 6.23 2.35 6.36
CA MET A 92 4.92 2.81 6.82
C MET A 92 4.49 4.09 6.10
N THR A 93 3.20 4.16 5.81
CA THR A 93 2.51 5.30 5.20
C THR A 93 1.22 5.55 5.97
N THR A 94 0.75 6.79 5.95
CA THR A 94 -0.61 7.14 6.35
C THR A 94 -1.48 7.21 5.10
N LEU A 95 -2.74 6.81 5.28
CA LEU A 95 -3.76 6.87 4.25
C LEU A 95 -4.97 7.59 4.84
N ASN A 96 -5.36 8.70 4.24
CA ASN A 96 -6.54 9.48 4.65
C ASN A 96 -7.56 9.51 3.51
N CYS A 97 -8.75 8.96 3.76
CA CYS A 97 -9.88 8.76 2.85
C CYS A 97 -11.10 9.64 3.20
N SER A 98 -10.89 10.83 3.77
CA SER A 98 -11.96 11.82 3.97
C SER A 98 -12.31 12.52 2.65
N GLY A 99 -12.93 11.79 1.72
CA GLY A 99 -13.13 12.18 0.33
C GLY A 99 -12.22 11.38 -0.60
N GLN A 100 -11.31 12.05 -1.31
CA GLN A 100 -10.28 11.34 -2.08
C GLN A 100 -9.21 10.77 -1.14
N CYS A 101 -8.92 9.48 -1.26
CA CYS A 101 -7.85 8.87 -0.48
C CYS A 101 -6.47 9.40 -0.89
N ARG A 102 -5.67 9.82 0.11
CA ARG A 102 -4.30 10.30 -0.08
C ARG A 102 -3.34 9.45 0.75
N LEU A 103 -2.36 8.87 0.06
CA LEU A 103 -1.28 8.08 0.65
C LEU A 103 -0.05 8.98 0.86
N GLN A 104 0.54 8.95 2.05
CA GLN A 104 1.69 9.77 2.42
C GLN A 104 2.70 8.94 3.22
N ALA A 105 3.99 9.15 2.97
CA ALA A 105 5.01 8.50 3.79
C ALA A 105 4.92 9.00 5.24
N VAL A 106 5.09 8.09 6.21
CA VAL A 106 5.37 8.52 7.59
C VAL A 106 6.79 9.06 7.60
N GLU A 107 6.96 10.33 7.98
CA GLU A 107 8.29 10.90 8.16
C GLU A 107 9.03 10.12 9.26
N ALA A 108 10.29 9.79 9.02
CA ALA A 108 11.13 9.19 10.05
C ALA A 108 11.28 10.22 11.18
N LYS A 109 10.92 9.82 12.40
CA LYS A 109 11.29 10.56 13.61
C LYS A 109 12.80 10.54 13.83
#